data_AF-A0A7R9Y119-F1
#
_entry.id   AF-A0A7R9Y119-F1
#
_cell.length_a   1.000
_cell.length_b   1.000
_cell.length_c   1.000
_cell.angle_alpha   90.00
_cell.angle_beta   90.00
_cell.angle_gamma   90.00
#
_symmetry.space_group_name_H-M   'P 1'
#
loop_
_entity.id
_entity.type
_entity.pdbx_description
1 polymer ?
#
loop_
_entity_poly.entity_id
_entity_poly.type
_entity_poly.pdbx_seq_one_letter_code
_entity_poly.pdbx_strand_id
1 'polypeptide(L)'
;PTLAPSLSPSEARSDPHFVGLRGQTFRIEGDDGVNYALLSMPELALNAHFSTAYATGPSNAPRPQSTWMSAIAVVTPEHSVVFSVDGASCALADAAPEGE
;
A
#
# COMPACT_ATOMS: atom_id res chain seq x y z
N PRO A 1 -18.39 10.63 -20.22
CA PRO A 1 -17.68 10.05 -19.04
C PRO A 1 -17.68 8.52 -19.11
N THR A 2 -16.55 7.93 -19.49
CA THR A 2 -16.39 6.47 -19.51
C THR A 2 -16.20 6.00 -18.07
N LEU A 3 -17.18 5.25 -17.56
CA LEU A 3 -17.12 4.65 -16.22
C LEU A 3 -15.95 3.66 -16.19
N ALA A 4 -15.08 3.77 -15.17
CA ALA A 4 -14.03 2.78 -14.94
C ALA A 4 -14.67 1.41 -14.70
N PRO A 5 -14.14 0.32 -15.27
CA PRO A 5 -14.71 -1.01 -15.09
C PRO A 5 -14.67 -1.41 -13.61
N SER A 6 -15.80 -1.87 -13.09
CA SER A 6 -15.88 -2.41 -11.73
C SER A 6 -15.11 -3.73 -11.68
N LEU A 7 -13.93 -3.74 -11.04
CA LEU A 7 -13.22 -4.97 -10.74
C LEU A 7 -14.06 -5.78 -9.73
N SER A 8 -14.42 -7.01 -10.10
CA SER A 8 -14.99 -7.97 -9.16
C SER A 8 -13.93 -8.31 -8.10
N PRO A 9 -14.27 -8.57 -6.82
CA PRO A 9 -13.32 -8.62 -5.69
C PRO A 9 -12.26 -9.73 -5.71
N SER A 10 -12.07 -10.44 -6.83
CA SER A 10 -11.31 -11.69 -6.88
C SER A 10 -10.11 -11.68 -7.83
N GLU A 11 -9.63 -10.51 -8.27
CA GLU A 11 -8.35 -10.40 -8.99
C GLU A 11 -7.49 -9.32 -8.35
N ALA A 12 -6.82 -9.68 -7.25
CA ALA A 12 -5.74 -8.86 -6.69
C ALA A 12 -4.54 -8.95 -7.66
N ARG A 13 -4.49 -8.03 -8.63
CA ARG A 13 -3.36 -7.95 -9.56
C ARG A 13 -2.20 -7.27 -8.84
N SER A 14 -1.20 -8.08 -8.48
CA SER A 14 -0.02 -7.70 -7.73
C SER A 14 1.02 -7.00 -8.60
N ASP A 15 0.72 -5.75 -8.97
CA ASP A 15 1.54 -5.01 -9.93
C ASP A 15 1.57 -3.49 -9.65
N PRO A 16 2.14 -3.07 -8.50
CA PRO A 16 2.12 -1.68 -8.08
C PRO A 16 2.95 -0.79 -9.02
N HIS A 17 2.24 0.01 -9.80
CA HIS A 17 2.79 1.04 -10.68
C HIS A 17 2.42 2.42 -10.14
N PHE A 18 3.42 3.28 -10.03
CA PHE A 18 3.27 4.65 -9.55
C PHE A 18 3.59 5.64 -10.67
N VAL A 19 2.80 6.71 -10.76
CA VAL A 19 3.12 7.85 -11.61
C VAL A 19 3.60 8.99 -10.72
N GLY A 20 4.85 9.38 -10.90
CA GLY A 20 5.43 10.49 -10.15
C GLY A 20 4.85 11.85 -10.58
N LEU A 21 5.12 12.89 -9.79
CA LEU A 21 4.58 14.24 -9.99
C LEU A 21 4.99 14.90 -11.32
N ARG A 22 5.96 14.33 -12.06
CA ARG A 22 6.39 14.80 -13.39
C ARG A 22 5.98 13.83 -14.51
N GLY A 23 5.05 12.92 -14.24
CA GLY A 23 4.51 11.98 -15.24
C GLY A 23 5.36 10.75 -15.52
N GLN A 24 6.44 10.54 -14.78
CA GLN A 24 7.30 9.37 -14.91
C GLN A 24 6.69 8.15 -14.21
N THR A 25 6.77 6.98 -14.83
CA THR A 25 6.22 5.74 -14.26
C THR A 25 7.32 4.94 -13.56
N PHE A 26 7.02 4.48 -12.35
CA PHE A 26 7.85 3.58 -11.57
C PHE A 26 7.11 2.29 -11.28
N ARG A 27 7.82 1.18 -11.35
CA ARG A 27 7.42 -0.10 -10.76
C ARG A 27 8.19 -0.23 -9.46
N ILE A 28 7.50 -0.33 -8.33
CA ILE A 28 8.12 -0.50 -7.03
C ILE A 28 7.76 -1.88 -6.51
N GLU A 29 8.74 -2.75 -6.39
CA GLU A 29 8.61 -4.00 -5.65
C GLU A 29 9.15 -3.73 -4.24
N GLY A 30 8.24 -3.73 -3.27
CA GLY A 30 8.60 -3.54 -1.87
C GLY A 30 8.95 -4.87 -1.21
N ASP A 31 9.37 -4.80 0.04
CA ASP A 31 9.52 -5.96 0.91
C ASP A 31 8.22 -6.19 1.71
N ASP A 32 7.94 -7.45 2.03
CA ASP A 32 6.75 -7.82 2.81
C ASP A 32 6.80 -7.24 4.22
N GLY A 33 5.70 -6.62 4.64
CA GLY A 33 5.57 -5.98 5.95
C GLY A 33 6.29 -4.64 6.08
N VAL A 34 6.85 -4.09 4.99
CA VAL A 34 7.62 -2.85 5.03
C VAL A 34 6.79 -1.64 4.60
N ASN A 35 7.06 -0.50 5.26
CA ASN A 35 6.46 0.79 4.94
C ASN A 35 7.43 1.65 4.14
N TYR A 36 6.96 2.26 3.05
CA TYR A 36 7.73 3.16 2.21
C TYR A 36 7.07 4.53 2.14
N ALA A 37 7.88 5.59 2.21
CA ALA A 37 7.42 6.96 1.99
C ALA A 37 7.20 7.21 0.50
N LEU A 38 5.98 7.55 0.10
CA LEU A 38 5.62 7.95 -1.25
C LEU A 38 5.74 9.47 -1.45
N LEU A 39 5.41 10.23 -0.41
CA LEU A 39 5.53 11.68 -0.37
C LEU A 39 5.92 12.10 1.04
N SER A 40 6.90 13.00 1.16
CA SER A 40 7.31 13.59 2.42
C SER A 40 7.47 15.09 2.24
N MET A 41 6.61 15.86 2.88
CA MET A 41 6.60 17.32 2.92
C MET A 41 6.43 17.78 4.37
N PRO A 42 6.75 19.04 4.71
CA PRO A 42 6.72 19.52 6.11
C PRO A 42 5.39 19.28 6.85
N GLU A 43 4.26 19.31 6.14
CA GLU A 43 2.91 19.20 6.74
C GLU A 43 2.11 17.99 6.21
N LEU A 44 2.74 17.15 5.39
CA LEU A 44 2.05 16.02 4.77
C LEU A 44 3.04 14.89 4.48
N ALA A 45 2.73 13.71 5.00
CA ALA A 45 3.38 12.46 4.62
C ALA A 45 2.36 11.47 4.06
N LEU A 46 2.76 10.78 3.00
CA LEU A 46 2.05 9.63 2.45
C LEU A 46 2.97 8.42 2.55
N ASN A 47 2.52 7.40 3.27
CA ASN A 47 3.24 6.14 3.44
C ASN A 47 2.41 4.99 2.90
N ALA A 48 3.07 4.02 2.27
CA ALA A 48 2.44 2.81 1.77
C ALA A 48 3.02 1.59 2.47
N HIS A 49 2.14 0.69 2.91
CA HIS A 49 2.51 -0.63 3.43
C HIS A 49 2.45 -1.65 2.30
N PHE A 50 3.49 -2.46 2.18
CA PHE A 50 3.57 -3.53 1.19
C PHE A 50 3.41 -4.90 1.86
N SER A 51 2.55 -5.73 1.29
CA SER A 51 2.36 -7.12 1.73
C SER A 51 2.71 -8.09 0.61
N THR A 52 3.05 -9.33 0.96
CA THR A 52 3.20 -10.42 -0.01
C THR A 52 1.88 -10.64 -0.77
N ALA A 53 1.96 -10.62 -2.09
CA ALA A 53 0.92 -11.12 -2.97
C ALA A 53 1.15 -12.60 -3.26
N TYR A 54 0.13 -13.41 -2.99
CA TYR A 54 0.14 -14.84 -3.26
C TYR A 54 -0.61 -15.14 -4.55
N ALA A 55 0.02 -15.90 -5.44
CA ALA A 55 -0.69 -16.53 -6.55
C ALA A 55 -1.17 -17.92 -6.15
N THR A 56 -2.40 -18.25 -6.53
CA THR A 56 -2.86 -19.63 -6.64
C THR A 56 -2.43 -20.19 -7.99
N GLY A 57 -1.29 -20.89 -8.01
CA GLY A 57 -0.87 -21.66 -9.18
C GLY A 57 -1.74 -22.91 -9.39
N PRO A 58 -1.49 -23.70 -10.45
CA PRO A 58 -2.26 -24.91 -10.79
C PRO A 58 -2.27 -26.00 -9.70
N SER A 59 -1.42 -25.86 -8.67
CA SER A 59 -1.36 -26.76 -7.51
C SER A 59 -2.28 -26.36 -6.35
N ASN A 60 -3.05 -25.26 -6.47
CA ASN A 60 -3.88 -24.65 -5.40
C ASN A 60 -3.13 -24.27 -4.11
N ALA A 61 -1.81 -24.49 -4.05
CA ALA A 61 -0.98 -24.00 -2.96
C ALA A 61 -0.65 -22.51 -3.19
N PRO A 62 -0.88 -21.62 -2.20
CA PRO A 62 -0.43 -20.24 -2.27
C PRO A 62 1.09 -20.20 -2.42
N ARG A 63 1.58 -19.43 -3.40
CA ARG A 63 3.01 -19.16 -3.56
C ARG A 63 3.23 -17.65 -3.59
N PRO A 64 4.21 -17.11 -2.83
CA PRO A 64 4.62 -15.72 -2.97
C PRO A 64 4.98 -15.46 -4.43
N GLN A 65 4.41 -14.40 -5.02
CA GLN A 65 4.69 -14.03 -6.41
C GLN A 65 5.35 -12.65 -6.50
N SER A 66 4.87 -11.70 -5.71
CA SER A 66 5.40 -10.33 -5.64
C SER A 66 4.89 -9.67 -4.37
N THR A 67 5.09 -8.35 -4.24
CA THR A 67 4.40 -7.53 -3.23
C THR A 67 3.37 -6.60 -3.87
N TRP A 68 2.39 -6.18 -3.09
CA TRP A 68 1.41 -5.17 -3.46
C TRP A 68 1.17 -4.21 -2.30
N MET A 69 0.63 -3.02 -2.60
CA MET A 69 0.27 -2.04 -1.58
C MET A 69 -1.03 -2.47 -0.90
N SER A 70 -0.93 -2.86 0.38
CA SER A 70 -2.06 -3.33 1.19
C SER A 70 -2.65 -2.22 2.06
N ALA A 71 -1.87 -1.19 2.40
CA ALA A 71 -2.37 -0.02 3.09
C ALA A 71 -1.70 1.28 2.63
N ILE A 72 -2.41 2.39 2.80
CA ILE A 72 -1.90 3.74 2.63
C ILE A 72 -2.28 4.59 3.85
N ALA A 73 -1.30 5.31 4.38
CA ALA A 73 -1.46 6.26 5.47
C ALA A 73 -1.27 7.67 4.95
N VAL A 74 -2.21 8.55 5.31
CA VAL A 74 -2.12 10.00 5.14
C VAL A 74 -1.89 10.61 6.51
N VAL A 75 -0.77 11.31 6.67
CA VAL A 75 -0.36 11.88 7.96
C VAL A 75 -0.14 13.38 7.80
N THR A 76 -0.77 14.16 8.67
CA THR A 76 -0.54 15.59 8.87
C THR A 76 -0.05 15.80 10.32
N PRO A 77 0.39 17.01 10.70
CA PRO A 77 0.80 17.27 12.09
C PRO A 77 -0.30 17.00 13.13
N GLU A 78 -1.57 17.10 12.74
CA GLU A 78 -2.72 17.04 13.66
C GLU A 78 -3.52 15.74 13.51
N HIS A 79 -3.43 15.08 12.36
CA HIS A 79 -4.31 13.98 11.99
C HIS A 79 -3.58 12.87 11.24
N SER A 80 -4.07 11.64 11.41
CA SER A 80 -3.65 10.50 10.60
C SER A 80 -4.85 9.66 10.21
N VAL A 81 -4.90 9.24 8.95
CA VAL A 81 -5.91 8.31 8.44
C VAL A 81 -5.21 7.18 7.70
N VAL A 82 -5.61 5.95 7.99
CA VAL A 82 -5.11 4.74 7.33
C VAL A 82 -6.24 4.07 6.57
N PHE A 83 -5.99 3.75 5.31
CA PHE A 83 -6.85 2.91 4.49
C PHE A 83 -6.14 1.58 4.27
N SER A 84 -6.80 0.46 4.57
CA SER A 84 -6.23 -0.88 4.42
C SER A 84 -7.23 -1.78 3.70
N VAL A 85 -6.72 -2.67 2.84
CA VAL A 85 -7.49 -3.75 2.22
C VAL A 85 -7.49 -5.02 3.07
N ASP A 86 -6.59 -5.09 4.05
CA ASP A 86 -6.63 -6.12 5.08
C ASP A 86 -7.60 -5.70 6.18
N GLY A 87 -8.62 -6.53 6.42
CA GLY A 87 -9.51 -6.39 7.59
C GLY A 87 -8.79 -6.48 8.95
N ALA A 88 -7.47 -6.61 8.97
CA ALA A 88 -6.61 -6.59 10.15
C ALA A 88 -6.16 -5.14 10.47
N SER A 89 -7.08 -4.41 11.10
CA SER A 89 -6.87 -3.37 12.13
C SER A 89 -5.64 -2.45 12.02
N CYS A 90 -5.89 -1.15 11.77
CA CYS A 90 -5.70 -0.01 12.69
C CYS A 90 -4.56 0.01 13.75
N ALA A 91 -3.49 -0.79 13.63
CA ALA A 91 -2.43 -0.89 14.65
C ALA A 91 -1.21 -0.01 14.36
N LEU A 92 -1.21 0.75 13.26
CA LEU A 92 -0.10 1.64 12.89
C LEU A 92 -0.28 3.10 13.36
N ALA A 93 -1.40 3.42 14.04
CA ALA A 93 -1.68 4.77 14.52
C ALA A 93 -1.15 5.08 15.93
N ASP A 94 -0.53 4.11 16.61
CA ASP A 94 -0.14 4.24 18.04
C ASP A 94 1.38 4.29 18.29
N ALA A 95 2.19 4.44 17.24
CA ALA A 95 3.61 4.75 17.41
C ALA A 95 3.77 6.24 17.73
N ALA A 96 3.40 6.63 18.96
CA ALA A 96 3.79 7.90 19.54
C ALA A 96 5.32 8.00 19.64
N PRO A 97 5.92 9.21 19.55
CA PRO A 97 7.36 9.36 19.71
C PRO A 97 7.74 9.01 21.16
N GLU A 98 8.62 8.03 21.34
CA GLU A 98 9.27 7.86 22.64
C GLU A 98 10.14 9.10 22.89
N GLY A 99 9.68 9.91 23.85
CA GLY A 99 10.38 11.08 24.35
C GLY A 99 11.40 10.69 25.42
N GLU A 100 12.57 11.31 25.26
CA GLU A 100 13.65 11.62 26.22
C GLU A 100 14.36 10.49 26.99
#